data_AF-A0A965PE18-F1
#
_entry.id   AF-A0A965PE18-F1
#
_cell.length_a   1.000
_cell.length_b   1.000
_cell.length_c   1.000
_cell.angle_alpha   90.00
_cell.angle_beta   90.00
_cell.angle_gamma   90.00
#
_symmetry.space_group_name_H-M   'P 1'
#
loop_
_entity.id
_entity.type
_entity.pdbx_description
1 polymer ?
#
loop_
_entity_poly.entity_id
_entity_poly.type
_entity_poly.pdbx_seq_one_letter_code
_entity_poly.pdbx_strand_id
1 'polypeptide(L)'
;MTDAEYRAQVLRTLAPNTPEVAQRVGDNLDLLHAALGLAGESLEVIEAVKKYMFFGRKLTIAQVTEELGGVLYYLVALCDALSLDLDDVRRANVAQLQQRYPDGYTDAASAQRDKAAEMAAIGESRERDCAVATLRVMAALMRCAGGPELPEWVTRTDSEVDAP
;
A
#
# COMPACT_ATOMS: atom_id res chain seq x y z
N MET A 1 -21.65 -6.98 9.06
CA MET A 1 -21.09 -5.86 8.31
C MET A 1 -20.40 -6.42 7.09
N THR A 2 -20.82 -6.04 5.89
CA THR A 2 -20.17 -6.40 4.62
C THR A 2 -18.94 -5.53 4.36
N ASP A 3 -18.09 -5.90 3.40
CA ASP A 3 -16.93 -5.07 3.03
C ASP A 3 -17.35 -3.70 2.48
N ALA A 4 -18.43 -3.65 1.71
CA ALA A 4 -18.98 -2.39 1.20
C ALA A 4 -19.50 -1.51 2.34
N GLU A 5 -20.19 -2.09 3.33
CA GLU A 5 -20.63 -1.37 4.53
C GLU A 5 -19.43 -0.86 5.33
N TYR A 6 -18.41 -1.68 5.55
CA TYR A 6 -17.19 -1.28 6.26
C TYR A 6 -16.45 -0.17 5.53
N ARG A 7 -16.26 -0.31 4.21
CA ARG A 7 -15.66 0.71 3.35
C ARG A 7 -16.39 2.05 3.47
N ALA A 8 -17.71 2.05 3.41
CA ALA A 8 -18.49 3.28 3.58
C ALA A 8 -18.29 3.93 4.96
N GLN A 9 -18.13 3.12 6.03
CA GLN A 9 -17.85 3.62 7.38
C GLN A 9 -16.44 4.22 7.51
N VAL A 10 -15.46 3.71 6.78
CA VAL A 10 -14.08 4.24 6.74
C VAL A 10 -14.02 5.53 5.92
N LEU A 11 -14.54 5.52 4.69
CA LEU A 11 -14.37 6.66 3.78
C LEU A 11 -15.08 7.92 4.25
N ARG A 12 -16.19 7.79 5.00
CA ARG A 12 -16.88 8.94 5.58
C ARG A 12 -16.08 9.65 6.69
N THR A 13 -15.02 9.03 7.21
CA THR A 13 -14.18 9.62 8.28
C THR A 13 -12.83 10.11 7.77
N LEU A 14 -12.51 9.92 6.49
CA LEU A 14 -11.33 10.52 5.90
C LEU A 14 -11.44 12.04 5.96
N ALA A 15 -10.41 12.67 6.52
CA ALA A 15 -10.35 14.13 6.56
C ALA A 15 -10.26 14.67 5.13
N PRO A 16 -11.07 15.68 4.77
CA PRO A 16 -10.97 16.29 3.46
C PRO A 16 -9.62 16.98 3.31
N ASN A 17 -9.05 16.89 2.11
CA ASN A 17 -7.82 17.59 1.78
C ASN A 17 -8.06 19.10 1.80
N THR A 18 -7.27 19.83 2.59
CA THR A 18 -7.33 21.29 2.56
C THR A 18 -6.58 21.82 1.33
N PRO A 19 -6.97 22.99 0.80
CA PRO A 19 -6.28 23.60 -0.34
C PRO A 19 -4.78 23.79 -0.12
N GLU A 20 -4.37 24.10 1.11
CA GLU A 20 -2.97 24.33 1.49
C GLU A 20 -2.14 23.05 1.40
N VAL A 21 -2.72 21.90 1.75
CA VAL A 21 -2.04 20.60 1.67
C VAL A 21 -2.03 20.11 0.22
N ALA A 22 -3.15 20.26 -0.50
CA ALA A 22 -3.22 19.94 -1.93
C ALA A 22 -2.19 20.74 -2.75
N GLN A 23 -1.96 22.01 -2.41
CA GLN A 23 -0.92 22.83 -3.04
C GLN A 23 0.51 22.29 -2.83
N ARG A 24 0.77 21.64 -1.68
CA ARG A 24 2.12 21.13 -1.33
C ARG A 24 2.39 19.74 -1.90
N VAL A 25 1.38 18.88 -1.96
CA VAL A 25 1.54 17.44 -2.24
C VAL A 25 0.86 17.01 -3.54
N GLY A 26 0.06 17.89 -4.15
CA GLY A 26 -0.67 17.64 -5.39
C GLY A 26 -1.74 16.55 -5.24
N ASP A 27 -2.09 15.94 -6.37
CA ASP A 27 -3.17 14.94 -6.47
C ASP A 27 -2.84 13.59 -5.80
N ASN A 28 -1.62 13.42 -5.28
CA ASN A 28 -1.17 12.19 -4.63
C ASN A 28 -1.40 12.20 -3.11
N LEU A 29 -2.09 13.22 -2.59
CA LEU A 29 -2.24 13.41 -1.15
C LEU A 29 -2.97 12.26 -0.46
N ASP A 30 -4.07 11.75 -1.04
CA ASP A 30 -4.81 10.63 -0.46
C ASP A 30 -3.98 9.34 -0.44
N LEU A 31 -3.21 9.10 -1.52
CA LEU A 31 -2.29 7.97 -1.61
C LEU A 31 -1.19 8.06 -0.56
N LEU A 32 -0.57 9.24 -0.38
CA LEU A 32 0.48 9.45 0.60
C LEU A 32 -0.06 9.33 2.02
N HIS A 33 -1.21 9.95 2.31
CA HIS A 33 -1.85 9.88 3.62
C HIS A 33 -2.18 8.43 3.99
N ALA A 34 -2.79 7.68 3.07
CA ALA A 34 -3.14 6.29 3.32
C ALA A 34 -1.91 5.39 3.51
N ALA A 35 -0.88 5.55 2.67
CA ALA A 35 0.34 4.74 2.76
C ALA A 35 1.13 5.01 4.06
N LEU A 36 1.27 6.27 4.45
CA LEU A 36 1.96 6.65 5.69
C LEU A 36 1.16 6.21 6.92
N GLY A 37 -0.17 6.36 6.90
CA GLY A 37 -1.04 5.88 7.97
C GLY A 37 -0.94 4.37 8.15
N LEU A 38 -1.01 3.60 7.05
CA LEU A 38 -0.87 2.14 7.09
C LEU A 38 0.45 1.71 7.73
N ALA A 39 1.54 2.37 7.39
CA ALA A 39 2.85 2.12 7.99
C ALA A 39 2.88 2.49 9.48
N GLY A 40 2.29 3.62 9.86
CA GLY A 40 2.19 4.07 11.25
C GLY A 40 1.50 3.06 12.15
N GLU A 41 0.27 2.67 11.81
CA GLU A 41 -0.52 1.70 12.58
C GLU A 41 0.17 0.33 12.65
N SER A 42 0.83 -0.10 11.57
CA SER A 42 1.62 -1.34 11.56
C SER A 42 2.79 -1.28 12.55
N LEU A 43 3.42 -0.11 12.72
CA LEU A 43 4.47 0.08 13.71
C LEU A 43 3.92 0.11 15.14
N GLU A 44 2.68 0.55 15.36
CA GLU A 44 2.04 0.50 16.68
C GLU A 44 1.76 -0.95 17.12
N VAL A 45 1.33 -1.81 16.18
CA VAL A 45 1.25 -3.27 16.41
C VAL A 45 2.61 -3.83 16.84
N ILE A 46 3.67 -3.49 16.10
CA ILE A 46 5.04 -3.93 16.42
C ILE A 46 5.48 -3.41 17.79
N GLU A 47 5.17 -2.14 18.11
CA GLU A 47 5.51 -1.53 19.38
C GLU A 47 4.86 -2.26 20.55
N ALA A 48 3.58 -2.62 20.43
CA ALA A 48 2.85 -3.39 21.44
C ALA A 48 3.52 -4.77 21.68
N VAL A 49 3.82 -5.49 20.60
CA VAL A 49 4.50 -6.81 20.68
C VAL A 49 5.90 -6.67 21.27
N LYS A 50 6.68 -5.69 20.83
CA LYS A 50 8.04 -5.40 21.32
C LYS A 50 8.02 -5.09 22.83
N LYS A 51 7.08 -4.25 23.27
CA LYS A 51 6.87 -3.93 24.70
C LYS A 51 6.58 -5.15 25.55
N TYR A 52 5.80 -6.09 25.03
CA TYR A 52 5.53 -7.35 25.71
C TYR A 52 6.75 -8.28 25.76
N MET A 53 7.36 -8.53 24.60
CA MET A 53 8.45 -9.50 24.45
C MET A 53 9.73 -9.07 25.17
N PHE A 54 10.12 -7.79 25.08
CA PHE A 54 11.44 -7.33 25.53
C PHE A 54 11.40 -6.50 26.80
N PHE A 55 10.27 -5.87 27.12
CA PHE A 55 10.17 -4.93 28.25
C PHE A 55 9.19 -5.40 29.35
N GLY A 56 8.66 -6.64 29.24
CA GLY A 56 7.80 -7.25 30.25
C GLY A 56 6.46 -6.52 30.48
N ARG A 57 6.02 -5.69 29.53
CA ARG A 57 4.73 -4.99 29.62
C ARG A 57 3.58 -5.92 29.25
N LYS A 58 2.40 -5.73 29.81
CA LYS A 58 1.23 -6.57 29.46
C LYS A 58 0.78 -6.29 28.03
N LEU A 59 0.67 -7.33 27.20
CA LEU A 59 -0.06 -7.27 25.93
C LEU A 59 -1.54 -7.52 26.19
N THR A 60 -2.41 -6.61 25.75
CA THR A 60 -3.87 -6.81 25.87
C THR A 60 -4.50 -6.97 24.49
N ILE A 61 -5.53 -7.82 24.40
CA ILE A 61 -6.27 -8.04 23.16
C ILE A 61 -6.92 -6.75 22.69
N ALA A 62 -7.42 -5.92 23.62
CA ALA A 62 -8.03 -4.63 23.29
C ALA A 62 -7.04 -3.71 22.55
N GLN A 63 -5.83 -3.54 23.10
CA GLN A 63 -4.79 -2.72 22.46
C GLN A 63 -4.43 -3.26 21.07
N VAL A 64 -4.17 -4.57 20.93
CA VAL A 64 -3.80 -5.13 19.63
C VAL A 64 -4.96 -5.02 18.63
N THR A 65 -6.21 -5.12 19.09
CA THR A 65 -7.40 -4.96 18.25
C THR A 65 -7.55 -3.52 17.76
N GLU A 66 -7.20 -2.53 18.57
CA GLU A 66 -7.18 -1.11 18.19
C GLU A 66 -6.20 -0.88 17.04
N GLU A 67 -4.93 -1.28 17.20
CA GLU A 67 -3.90 -1.05 16.17
C GLU A 67 -4.19 -1.85 14.89
N LEU A 68 -4.66 -3.11 15.01
CA LEU A 68 -5.09 -3.89 13.84
C LEU A 68 -6.30 -3.25 13.14
N GLY A 69 -7.17 -2.60 13.91
CA GLY A 69 -8.27 -1.80 13.37
C GLY A 69 -7.76 -0.60 12.56
N GLY A 70 -6.72 0.09 13.05
CA GLY A 70 -6.02 1.15 12.34
C GLY A 70 -5.38 0.65 11.03
N VAL A 71 -4.72 -0.51 11.06
CA VAL A 71 -4.17 -1.16 9.86
C VAL A 71 -5.26 -1.42 8.83
N LEU A 72 -6.41 -1.97 9.24
CA LEU A 72 -7.54 -2.21 8.33
C LEU A 72 -8.13 -0.91 7.78
N TYR A 73 -8.23 0.13 8.62
CA TYR A 73 -8.71 1.45 8.22
C TYR A 73 -7.87 2.02 7.06
N TYR A 74 -6.55 2.07 7.24
CA TYR A 74 -5.67 2.62 6.22
C TYR A 74 -5.48 1.70 5.01
N LEU A 75 -5.63 0.37 5.16
CA LEU A 75 -5.68 -0.54 4.02
C LEU A 75 -6.87 -0.21 3.11
N VAL A 76 -8.05 0.04 3.69
CA VAL A 76 -9.25 0.44 2.93
C VAL A 76 -9.05 1.81 2.27
N ALA A 77 -8.51 2.79 3.01
CA ALA A 77 -8.20 4.11 2.47
C ALA A 77 -7.21 4.03 1.30
N LEU A 78 -6.21 3.15 1.39
CA LEU A 78 -5.21 2.93 0.34
C LEU A 78 -5.83 2.27 -0.89
N CYS A 79 -6.73 1.29 -0.69
CA CYS A 79 -7.48 0.68 -1.79
C CYS A 79 -8.34 1.72 -2.51
N ASP A 80 -9.07 2.57 -1.78
CA ASP A 80 -9.86 3.67 -2.37
C ASP A 80 -8.98 4.65 -3.15
N ALA A 81 -7.87 5.09 -2.54
CA ALA A 81 -6.91 5.97 -3.19
C ALA A 81 -6.30 5.38 -4.47
N LEU A 82 -6.24 4.05 -4.61
CA LEU A 82 -5.75 3.33 -5.78
C LEU A 82 -6.87 2.83 -6.71
N SER A 83 -8.14 3.11 -6.41
CA SER A 83 -9.29 2.56 -7.13
C SER A 83 -9.29 1.02 -7.19
N LEU A 84 -8.82 0.38 -6.11
CA LEU A 84 -8.83 -1.06 -5.91
C LEU A 84 -10.05 -1.47 -5.10
N ASP A 85 -10.62 -2.62 -5.47
CA ASP A 85 -11.59 -3.29 -4.65
C ASP A 85 -10.90 -4.19 -3.62
N LEU A 86 -11.36 -4.16 -2.36
CA LEU A 86 -10.73 -4.92 -1.28
C LEU A 86 -10.88 -6.44 -1.50
N ASP A 87 -11.97 -6.88 -2.11
CA ASP A 87 -12.23 -8.29 -2.40
C ASP A 87 -11.33 -8.77 -3.55
N ASP A 88 -11.07 -7.92 -4.56
CA ASP A 88 -10.05 -8.19 -5.58
C ASP A 88 -8.65 -8.38 -4.96
N VAL A 89 -8.25 -7.48 -4.06
CA VAL A 89 -6.95 -7.59 -3.35
C VAL A 89 -6.86 -8.90 -2.56
N ARG A 90 -7.95 -9.30 -1.88
CA ARG A 90 -8.00 -10.57 -1.13
C ARG A 90 -7.92 -11.78 -2.06
N ARG A 91 -8.68 -11.79 -3.17
CA ARG A 91 -8.62 -12.86 -4.17
C ARG A 91 -7.22 -13.01 -4.75
N ALA A 92 -6.60 -11.90 -5.14
CA ALA A 92 -5.22 -11.89 -5.65
C ALA A 92 -4.23 -12.46 -4.64
N ASN A 93 -4.33 -12.06 -3.37
CA ASN A 93 -3.50 -12.62 -2.30
C ASN A 93 -3.72 -14.14 -2.12
N VAL A 94 -4.97 -14.61 -2.15
CA VAL A 94 -5.27 -16.05 -2.06
C VAL A 94 -4.71 -16.81 -3.26
N ALA A 95 -4.87 -16.30 -4.48
CA ALA A 95 -4.33 -16.93 -5.69
C ALA A 95 -2.79 -17.05 -5.62
N GLN A 96 -2.10 -15.98 -5.20
CA GLN A 96 -0.66 -16.02 -4.94
C GLN A 96 -0.29 -17.09 -3.91
N LEU A 97 -1.02 -17.14 -2.78
CA LEU A 97 -0.71 -18.08 -1.71
C LEU A 97 -0.98 -19.52 -2.12
N GLN A 98 -2.03 -19.79 -2.89
CA GLN A 98 -2.33 -21.13 -3.43
C GLN A 98 -1.29 -21.57 -4.45
N GLN A 99 -0.75 -20.64 -5.25
CA GLN A 99 0.36 -20.92 -6.16
C GLN A 99 1.61 -21.35 -5.40
N ARG A 100 1.90 -20.73 -4.25
CA ARG A 100 3.06 -21.06 -3.42
C ARG A 100 2.83 -22.30 -2.55
N TYR A 101 1.63 -22.46 -2.01
CA TYR A 101 1.28 -23.40 -0.96
C TYR A 101 -0.03 -24.13 -1.30
N PRO A 102 -0.08 -24.95 -2.36
CA PRO A 102 -1.30 -25.64 -2.78
C PRO A 102 -1.86 -26.56 -1.69
N ASP A 103 -0.98 -27.22 -0.94
CA ASP A 103 -1.31 -28.13 0.16
C ASP A 103 -0.99 -27.54 1.55
N GLY A 104 -0.76 -26.22 1.63
CA GLY A 104 -0.34 -25.52 2.84
C GLY A 104 1.18 -25.27 2.94
N TYR A 105 1.59 -24.68 4.07
CA TYR A 105 2.95 -24.20 4.26
C TYR A 105 3.97 -25.35 4.37
N THR A 106 5.10 -25.20 3.68
CA THR A 106 6.32 -25.98 3.93
C THR A 106 7.56 -25.08 3.82
N ASP A 107 8.61 -25.39 4.59
CA ASP A 107 9.89 -24.68 4.51
C ASP A 107 10.46 -24.75 3.08
N ALA A 108 10.32 -25.91 2.42
CA ALA A 108 10.78 -26.12 1.06
C ALA A 108 10.08 -25.19 0.05
N ALA A 109 8.75 -25.10 0.10
CA ALA A 109 8.00 -24.20 -0.77
C ALA A 109 8.28 -22.72 -0.46
N SER A 110 8.51 -22.38 0.82
CA SER A 110 8.92 -21.03 1.21
C SER A 110 10.31 -20.67 0.66
N ALA A 111 11.25 -21.61 0.67
CA ALA A 111 12.61 -21.41 0.17
C ALA A 111 12.67 -21.38 -1.37
N GLN A 112 11.83 -22.16 -2.04
CA GLN A 112 11.78 -22.29 -3.51
C GLN A 112 10.74 -21.35 -4.14
N ARG A 113 10.55 -20.17 -3.53
CA ARG A 113 9.55 -19.20 -3.94
C ARG A 113 9.74 -18.73 -5.39
N ASP A 114 8.75 -18.98 -6.25
CA ASP A 114 8.70 -18.43 -7.61
C ASP A 114 7.85 -17.16 -7.64
N LYS A 115 8.53 -16.00 -7.60
CA LYS A 115 7.86 -14.69 -7.66
C LYS A 115 7.16 -14.43 -9.01
N ALA A 116 7.67 -14.97 -10.11
CA ALA A 116 7.09 -14.72 -11.43
C ALA A 116 5.77 -15.47 -11.57
N ALA A 117 5.73 -16.75 -11.16
CA ALA A 117 4.50 -17.55 -11.15
C ALA A 117 3.43 -16.96 -10.20
N GLU A 118 3.85 -16.45 -9.04
CA GLU A 118 2.97 -15.74 -8.11
C GLU A 118 2.37 -14.46 -8.67
N MET A 119 3.18 -13.66 -9.39
CA MET A 119 2.68 -12.44 -10.02
C MET A 119 1.72 -12.78 -11.17
N ALA A 120 2.03 -13.81 -11.96
CA ALA A 120 1.13 -14.31 -13.00
C ALA A 120 -0.22 -14.78 -12.43
N ALA A 121 -0.24 -15.32 -11.20
CA ALA A 121 -1.46 -15.73 -10.52
C ALA A 121 -2.32 -14.55 -9.98
N ILE A 122 -1.73 -13.37 -9.80
CA ILE A 122 -2.44 -12.15 -9.35
C ILE A 122 -3.23 -11.49 -10.50
N GLY A 123 -2.78 -11.64 -11.76
CA GLY A 123 -3.41 -11.06 -12.95
C GLY A 123 -2.62 -9.89 -13.54
N GLU A 124 -3.21 -9.17 -14.52
CA GLU A 124 -2.54 -8.08 -15.24
C GLU A 124 -2.14 -6.90 -14.34
N SER A 125 -0.90 -6.46 -14.48
CA SER A 125 -0.42 -5.18 -13.94
C SER A 125 -1.05 -4.03 -14.71
N ARG A 126 -1.90 -3.24 -14.06
CA ARG A 126 -2.32 -1.93 -14.60
C ARG A 126 -1.35 -0.88 -14.09
N GLU A 127 -0.64 -0.21 -14.98
CA GLU A 127 0.10 1.00 -14.61
C GLU A 127 -0.89 2.10 -14.26
N ARG A 128 -0.63 2.80 -13.15
CA ARG A 128 -1.40 3.98 -12.77
C ARG A 128 -0.61 5.21 -13.21
N ASP A 129 -1.19 6.04 -14.08
CA ASP A 129 -0.60 7.28 -14.59
C ASP A 129 -0.12 8.25 -13.50
N CYS A 130 -0.59 8.11 -12.25
CA CYS A 130 -0.21 8.96 -11.11
C CYS A 130 1.21 8.69 -10.57
N ALA A 131 1.78 7.48 -10.78
CA ALA A 131 3.15 7.17 -10.37
C ALA A 131 4.15 8.00 -11.19
N VAL A 132 3.84 8.23 -12.46
CA VAL A 132 4.60 9.11 -13.35
C VAL A 132 4.53 10.56 -12.86
N ALA A 133 3.39 11.03 -12.35
CA ALA A 133 3.27 12.39 -11.79
C ALA A 133 4.13 12.60 -10.53
N THR A 134 4.16 11.65 -9.60
CA THR A 134 5.00 11.74 -8.38
C THR A 134 6.49 11.66 -8.72
N LEU A 135 6.88 10.73 -9.60
CA LEU A 135 8.26 10.63 -10.08
C LEU A 135 8.68 11.88 -10.85
N ARG A 136 7.77 12.54 -11.59
CA ARG A 136 8.01 13.83 -12.25
C ARG A 136 8.24 14.97 -11.24
N VAL A 137 7.57 14.97 -10.08
CA VAL A 137 7.82 15.94 -9.00
C VAL A 137 9.17 15.69 -8.33
N MET A 138 9.49 14.45 -7.98
CA MET A 138 10.82 14.08 -7.47
C MET A 138 11.91 14.39 -8.50
N ALA A 139 11.65 14.16 -9.78
CA ALA A 139 12.53 14.51 -10.88
C ALA A 139 12.75 16.01 -11.01
N ALA A 140 11.69 16.81 -10.86
CA ALA A 140 11.78 18.27 -10.88
C ALA A 140 12.61 18.79 -9.68
N LEU A 141 12.38 18.25 -8.49
CA LEU A 141 13.15 18.58 -7.29
C LEU A 141 14.63 18.20 -7.43
N MET A 142 14.92 17.01 -7.96
CA MET A 142 16.30 16.57 -8.21
C MET A 142 17.01 17.42 -9.27
N ARG A 143 16.31 17.83 -10.34
CA ARG A 143 16.86 18.78 -11.33
C ARG A 143 17.20 20.14 -10.71
N CYS A 144 16.35 20.67 -9.84
CA CYS A 144 16.62 21.92 -9.12
C CYS A 144 17.79 21.82 -8.13
N ALA A 145 18.12 20.62 -7.65
CA ALA A 145 19.20 20.36 -6.71
C ALA A 145 20.52 19.89 -7.37
N GLY A 146 20.59 19.82 -8.72
CA GLY A 146 21.77 19.33 -9.43
C GLY A 146 21.98 17.80 -9.35
N GLY A 147 20.91 17.04 -9.11
CA GLY A 147 20.91 15.58 -9.12
C GLY A 147 21.14 14.98 -10.52
N PRO A 148 21.36 13.66 -10.60
CA PRO A 148 21.66 12.96 -11.86
C PRO A 148 20.49 13.03 -12.85
N GLU A 149 20.79 12.97 -14.16
CA GLU A 149 19.77 12.82 -15.20
C GLU A 149 18.96 11.53 -14.98
N LEU A 150 17.64 11.65 -15.09
CA LEU A 150 16.72 10.54 -14.86
C LEU A 150 16.38 9.81 -16.16
N PRO A 151 16.04 8.51 -16.08
CA PRO A 151 15.65 7.72 -17.24
C PRO A 151 14.49 8.35 -18.04
N GLU A 152 14.49 8.14 -19.35
CA GLU A 152 13.58 8.80 -20.30
C GLU A 152 12.09 8.51 -20.03
N TRP A 153 11.76 7.32 -19.52
CA TRP A 153 10.40 6.94 -19.14
C TRP A 153 9.86 7.74 -17.94
N VAL A 154 10.72 8.37 -17.14
CA VAL A 154 10.35 9.27 -16.04
C VAL A 154 10.04 10.69 -16.53
N THR A 155 10.59 11.07 -17.70
CA THR A 155 10.60 12.47 -18.18
C THR A 155 9.71 12.73 -19.39
N ARG A 156 9.26 11.71 -20.14
CA ARG A 156 8.33 11.89 -21.27
C ARG A 156 6.90 12.18 -20.81
N THR A 157 6.15 12.93 -21.63
CA THR A 157 4.80 13.45 -21.34
C THR A 157 3.66 12.67 -21.97
N ASP A 158 3.96 11.67 -22.79
CA ASP A 158 2.97 10.96 -23.60
C ASP A 158 2.47 9.72 -22.85
N SER A 159 1.16 9.49 -22.86
CA SER A 159 0.43 8.52 -22.02
C SER A 159 0.42 7.08 -22.54
N GLU A 160 1.27 6.72 -23.50
CA GLU A 160 1.30 5.38 -24.09
C GLU A 160 2.74 4.92 -24.33
N VAL A 161 3.31 4.13 -23.41
CA VAL A 161 4.31 3.10 -23.76
C VAL A 161 4.29 2.00 -22.69
N ASP A 162 4.12 0.75 -23.11
CA ASP A 162 4.48 -0.44 -22.32
C ASP A 162 5.96 -0.38 -21.92
N ALA A 163 6.26 -0.37 -20.61
CA ALA A 163 7.63 -0.53 -20.13
C ALA A 163 8.19 -1.92 -20.53
N PRO A 164 9.50 -2.04 -20.84
CA PRO A 164 10.12 -3.33 -21.17
C PRO A 164 10.12 -4.34 -20.02
#